data_AF-A0A7Y8CLF4-F1
#
_entry.id   AF-A0A7Y8CLF4-F1
#
_cell.length_a   1.000
_cell.length_b   1.000
_cell.length_c   1.000
_cell.angle_alpha   90.00
_cell.angle_beta   90.00
_cell.angle_gamma   90.00
#
_symmetry.space_group_name_H-M   'P 1'
#
loop_
_entity.id
_entity.type
_entity.pdbx_description
1 polymer ?
#
loop_
_entity_poly.entity_id
_entity_poly.type
_entity_poly.pdbx_seq_one_letter_code
_entity_poly.pdbx_strand_id
1 'polypeptide(L)'
;MRRTARGKNRCSQTPGHLHQQQWLHQIHRHRPVVFSASDLASQQMAARYGAGAVVLPTTVGDNDPGLQRLPVDSDGPVRDLWLTVYPDLRRSPSVKAVLDFLVECVRQEPRLR
;
A
#
# COMPACT_ATOMS: atom_id res chain seq x y z
N MET A 1 -39.02 6.52 -5.86
CA MET A 1 -39.17 5.55 -6.98
C MET A 1 -38.29 4.34 -6.66
N ARG A 2 -38.77 3.10 -6.89
CA ARG A 2 -38.43 1.87 -6.13
C ARG A 2 -37.22 1.03 -6.62
N ARG A 3 -36.58 0.36 -5.64
CA ARG A 3 -35.83 -0.96 -5.63
C ARG A 3 -34.47 -1.02 -6.38
N THR A 4 -33.45 -1.71 -5.87
CA THR A 4 -33.44 -3.08 -5.32
C THR A 4 -32.55 -3.27 -4.08
N ALA A 5 -33.03 -4.13 -3.17
CA ALA A 5 -32.26 -4.71 -2.09
C ALA A 5 -31.31 -5.76 -2.65
N ARG A 6 -30.04 -5.70 -2.28
CA ARG A 6 -29.15 -6.86 -2.29
C ARG A 6 -28.37 -6.87 -0.99
N GLY A 7 -28.85 -7.68 -0.06
CA GLY A 7 -28.11 -8.01 1.15
C GLY A 7 -26.77 -8.60 0.74
N LYS A 8 -25.69 -7.97 1.19
CA LYS A 8 -24.38 -8.62 1.28
C LYS A 8 -23.95 -8.52 2.72
N ASN A 9 -23.82 -9.69 3.30
CA ASN A 9 -23.58 -9.96 4.70
C ASN A 9 -22.45 -9.07 5.23
N ARG A 10 -22.74 -8.37 6.33
CA ARG A 10 -21.74 -7.74 7.19
C ARG A 10 -20.80 -8.83 7.67
N CYS A 11 -19.72 -9.05 6.93
CA CYS A 11 -18.49 -9.60 7.50
C CYS A 11 -17.82 -8.41 8.18
N SER A 12 -17.71 -8.51 9.50
CA SER A 12 -16.92 -7.64 10.36
C SER A 12 -15.48 -7.58 9.87
N GLN A 13 -15.18 -6.66 8.95
CA GLN A 13 -13.81 -6.29 8.66
C GLN A 13 -13.46 -5.19 9.65
N THR A 14 -12.58 -5.49 10.61
CA THR A 14 -11.73 -4.46 11.20
C THR A 14 -10.37 -4.62 10.54
N PRO A 15 -10.08 -3.91 9.44
CA PRO A 15 -8.77 -3.97 8.85
C PRO A 15 -8.04 -2.68 9.21
N GLY A 16 -6.82 -2.78 9.73
CA GLY A 16 -5.87 -1.65 9.81
C GLY A 16 -5.41 -1.16 8.42
N HIS A 17 -6.27 -1.24 7.39
CA HIS A 17 -5.92 -1.31 5.98
C HIS A 17 -6.29 -0.06 5.16
N LEU A 18 -6.80 1.00 5.79
CA LEU A 18 -7.24 2.18 5.03
C LEU A 18 -6.36 3.41 5.26
N HIS A 19 -5.21 3.32 5.93
CA HIS A 19 -4.36 4.51 6.19
C HIS A 19 -4.04 5.28 4.90
N GLN A 20 -3.69 4.58 3.82
CA GLN A 20 -3.44 5.21 2.53
C GLN A 20 -4.69 5.80 1.88
N GLN A 21 -5.82 5.08 1.90
CA GLN A 21 -7.07 5.57 1.32
C GLN A 21 -7.64 6.74 2.12
N GLN A 22 -7.58 6.70 3.45
CA GLN A 22 -7.97 7.77 4.36
C GLN A 22 -7.10 9.01 4.18
N TRP A 23 -5.79 8.83 4.08
CA TRP A 23 -4.85 9.92 3.79
C TRP A 23 -5.13 10.56 2.43
N LEU A 24 -5.32 9.74 1.39
CA LEU A 24 -5.76 10.21 0.08
C LEU A 24 -7.09 10.95 0.15
N HIS A 25 -8.03 10.47 0.98
CA HIS A 25 -9.30 11.15 1.21
C HIS A 25 -9.14 12.54 1.84
N GLN A 26 -8.16 12.72 2.72
CA GLN A 26 -7.85 14.02 3.32
C GLN A 26 -7.21 15.00 2.31
N ILE A 27 -6.40 14.50 1.39
CA ILE A 27 -5.59 15.35 0.50
C ILE A 27 -6.28 15.69 -0.82
N HIS A 28 -7.09 14.79 -1.39
CA HIS A 28 -7.76 15.09 -2.67
C HIS A 28 -8.81 16.20 -2.53
N ARG A 29 -9.25 16.54 -1.31
CA ARG A 29 -10.26 17.55 -0.99
C ARG A 29 -11.53 17.39 -1.84
N HIS A 30 -11.67 18.19 -2.89
CA HIS A 30 -12.84 18.20 -3.81
C HIS A 30 -12.49 17.67 -5.21
N ARG A 31 -11.29 17.13 -5.43
CA ARG A 31 -10.85 16.61 -6.73
C ARG A 31 -11.44 15.22 -6.97
N PRO A 32 -12.10 14.94 -8.11
CA PRO A 32 -12.71 13.64 -8.34
C PRO A 32 -11.66 12.52 -8.43
N VAL A 33 -12.03 11.32 -7.96
CA VAL A 33 -11.28 10.09 -8.26
C VAL A 33 -11.69 9.63 -9.65
N VAL A 34 -10.79 9.78 -10.62
CA VAL A 34 -11.04 9.43 -12.03
C VAL A 34 -10.63 8.00 -12.39
N PHE A 35 -9.81 7.37 -11.55
CA PHE A 35 -9.33 6.00 -11.73
C PHE A 35 -9.07 5.33 -10.37
N SER A 36 -9.36 4.03 -10.28
CA SER A 36 -9.08 3.22 -9.09
C SER A 36 -8.70 1.81 -9.50
N ALA A 37 -7.61 1.29 -8.92
CA ALA A 37 -7.16 -0.09 -9.09
C ALA A 37 -6.69 -0.65 -7.75
N SER A 38 -6.71 -1.98 -7.62
CA SER A 38 -6.28 -2.70 -6.42
C SER A 38 -4.77 -3.01 -6.39
N ASP A 39 -4.08 -2.86 -7.53
CA ASP A 39 -2.66 -3.12 -7.66
C ASP A 39 -1.86 -1.84 -7.94
N LEU A 40 -0.61 -1.83 -7.46
CA LEU A 40 0.26 -0.67 -7.53
C LEU A 40 0.73 -0.36 -8.95
N ALA A 41 0.93 -1.38 -9.78
CA ALA A 41 1.43 -1.23 -11.15
C ALA A 41 0.42 -0.46 -12.01
N SER A 42 -0.87 -0.82 -11.95
CA SER A 42 -1.92 -0.12 -12.68
C SER A 42 -2.07 1.33 -12.21
N GLN A 43 -1.97 1.58 -10.91
CA GLN A 43 -1.99 2.94 -10.34
C GLN A 43 -0.80 3.79 -10.83
N GLN A 44 0.41 3.22 -10.84
CA GLN A 44 1.62 3.87 -11.36
C GLN A 44 1.49 4.19 -12.84
N MET A 45 1.04 3.24 -13.66
CA MET A 45 0.88 3.45 -15.10
C MET A 45 -0.20 4.49 -15.41
N ALA A 46 -1.31 4.52 -14.67
CA ALA A 46 -2.33 5.54 -14.83
C ALA A 46 -1.76 6.95 -14.59
N ALA A 47 -0.94 7.14 -13.56
CA ALA A 47 -0.27 8.41 -13.31
C ALA A 47 0.75 8.77 -14.39
N ARG A 48 1.56 7.80 -14.85
CA ARG A 48 2.52 7.99 -15.96
C ARG A 48 1.86 8.48 -17.24
N TYR A 49 0.64 8.00 -17.54
CA TYR A 49 -0.12 8.42 -18.71
C TYR A 49 -1.06 9.61 -18.44
N GLY A 50 -0.87 10.32 -17.33
CA GLY A 50 -1.55 11.59 -17.08
C GLY A 50 -3.00 11.46 -16.59
N ALA A 51 -3.43 10.29 -16.11
CA ALA A 51 -4.76 10.13 -15.52
C ALA A 51 -4.92 10.96 -14.23
N GLY A 52 -3.81 11.28 -13.54
CA GLY A 52 -3.82 12.15 -12.36
C GLY A 52 -2.66 11.89 -11.41
N ALA A 53 -2.83 12.32 -10.16
CA ALA A 53 -1.87 12.08 -9.09
C ALA A 53 -2.16 10.75 -8.36
N VAL A 54 -1.10 10.11 -7.86
CA VAL A 54 -1.16 8.80 -7.19
C VAL A 54 -0.25 8.78 -5.97
N VAL A 55 -0.60 7.96 -4.98
CA VAL A 55 0.29 7.67 -3.84
C VAL A 55 0.94 6.32 -4.08
N LEU A 56 2.26 6.33 -4.15
CA LEU A 56 3.08 5.13 -4.30
C LEU A 56 4.07 5.04 -3.13
N PRO A 57 4.49 3.83 -2.73
CA PRO A 57 5.70 3.66 -1.92
C PRO A 57 6.87 4.39 -2.58
N THR A 58 7.72 5.01 -1.77
CA THR A 58 8.93 5.72 -2.22
C THR A 58 9.84 4.82 -3.06
N THR A 59 9.92 3.53 -2.70
CA THR A 59 10.64 2.49 -3.46
C THR A 59 10.16 2.31 -4.90
N VAL A 60 8.95 2.71 -5.22
CA VAL A 60 8.37 2.61 -6.57
C VAL A 60 8.31 3.97 -7.22
N GLY A 61 7.78 4.98 -6.52
CA GLY A 61 7.62 6.33 -7.07
C GLY A 61 8.94 7.03 -7.38
N ASP A 62 9.94 6.94 -6.49
CA ASP A 62 11.20 7.66 -6.67
C ASP A 62 12.12 6.98 -7.70
N ASN A 63 11.89 5.70 -8.01
CA ASN A 63 12.62 4.94 -9.03
C ASN A 63 11.99 5.05 -10.44
N ASP A 64 10.92 5.82 -10.56
CA ASP A 64 10.19 6.01 -11.81
C ASP A 64 10.50 7.37 -12.43
N PRO A 65 11.35 7.45 -13.48
CA PRO A 65 11.69 8.73 -14.10
C PRO A 65 10.53 9.38 -14.85
N GLY A 66 9.45 8.65 -15.12
CA GLY A 66 8.23 9.16 -15.73
C GLY A 66 7.27 9.80 -14.71
N LEU A 67 7.63 9.80 -13.43
CA LEU A 67 6.85 10.40 -12.35
C LEU A 67 7.63 11.54 -11.70
N GLN A 68 6.89 12.51 -11.19
CA GLN A 68 7.42 13.60 -10.40
C GLN A 68 6.75 13.61 -9.03
N ARG A 69 7.55 13.71 -7.97
CA ARG A 69 7.04 13.87 -6.61
C ARG A 69 6.32 15.20 -6.48
N LEU A 70 5.08 15.16 -5.98
CA LEU A 70 4.28 16.35 -5.67
C LEU A 70 4.48 16.75 -4.21
N PRO A 71 4.65 18.05 -3.91
CA PRO A 71 4.67 18.52 -2.54
C PRO A 71 3.30 18.30 -1.90
N VAL A 72 3.30 17.79 -0.67
CA VAL A 72 2.11 17.58 0.15
C VAL A 72 2.37 18.12 1.55
N ASP A 73 1.38 18.79 2.13
CA ASP A 73 1.49 19.46 3.43
C ASP A 73 1.43 18.51 4.64
N SER A 74 1.33 17.19 4.39
CA SER A 74 1.27 16.17 5.43
C SER A 74 2.18 14.99 5.10
N ASP A 75 2.68 14.36 6.17
CA ASP A 75 3.45 13.13 6.04
C ASP A 75 2.61 12.03 5.41
N GLY A 76 3.23 11.28 4.49
CA GLY A 76 2.59 10.16 3.81
C GLY A 76 2.19 9.02 4.76
N PRO A 77 1.28 8.13 4.34
CA PRO A 77 0.91 6.97 5.13
C PRO A 77 2.12 6.04 5.27
N VAL A 78 2.47 5.70 6.51
CA VAL A 78 3.51 4.70 6.81
C VAL A 78 2.94 3.29 6.63
N ARG A 79 3.71 2.42 5.98
CA ARG A 79 3.39 1.00 5.85
C ARG A 79 4.41 0.17 6.62
N ASP A 80 3.91 -0.56 7.60
CA ASP A 80 4.70 -1.55 8.32
C ASP A 80 4.95 -2.79 7.44
N LEU A 81 6.18 -3.30 7.48
CA LEU A 81 6.55 -4.57 6.89
C LEU A 81 6.48 -5.68 7.94
N TRP A 82 5.71 -6.73 7.65
CA TRP A 82 5.50 -7.85 8.56
C TRP A 82 6.07 -9.14 7.97
N LEU A 83 6.78 -9.89 8.79
CA LEU A 83 7.25 -11.24 8.47
C LEU A 83 6.49 -12.24 9.33
N THR A 84 5.68 -13.07 8.68
CA THR A 84 4.78 -14.01 9.37
C THR A 84 5.18 -15.45 9.07
N VAL A 85 5.22 -16.27 10.12
CA VAL A 85 5.47 -17.71 10.04
C VAL A 85 4.46 -18.43 10.93
N TYR A 86 3.99 -19.60 10.51
CA TYR A 86 3.14 -20.42 11.37
C TYR A 86 3.89 -20.84 12.65
N PRO A 87 3.24 -20.88 13.83
CA PRO A 87 3.91 -21.17 15.10
C PRO A 87 4.73 -22.46 15.10
N ASP A 88 4.21 -23.52 14.47
CA ASP A 88 4.87 -24.83 14.41
C ASP A 88 6.16 -24.79 13.59
N LEU A 89 6.16 -24.00 12.51
CA LEU A 89 7.32 -23.82 11.65
C LEU A 89 8.39 -22.93 12.27
N ARG A 90 8.01 -22.03 13.19
CA ARG A 90 8.95 -21.13 13.87
C ARG A 90 10.01 -21.88 14.70
N ARG A 91 9.73 -23.12 15.11
CA ARG A 91 10.66 -23.98 15.86
C ARG A 91 11.65 -24.73 14.97
N SER A 92 11.43 -24.76 13.65
CA SER A 92 12.34 -25.41 12.72
C SER A 92 13.64 -24.61 12.58
N PRO A 93 14.83 -25.22 12.76
CA PRO A 93 16.11 -24.53 12.60
C PRO A 93 16.29 -23.91 11.21
N SER A 94 15.84 -24.59 10.16
CA SER A 94 15.96 -24.09 8.77
C SER A 94 15.08 -22.86 8.54
N VAL A 95 13.85 -22.87 9.09
CA VAL A 95 12.93 -21.73 9.01
C VAL A 95 13.50 -20.54 9.78
N LYS A 96 14.02 -20.76 10.99
CA LYS A 96 14.69 -19.71 11.76
C LYS A 96 15.86 -19.09 11.00
N ALA A 97 16.71 -19.91 10.37
CA ALA A 97 17.84 -19.42 9.60
C ALA A 97 17.40 -18.51 8.43
N VAL A 98 16.35 -18.90 7.70
CA VAL A 98 15.80 -18.07 6.62
C VAL A 98 15.17 -16.78 7.16
N LEU A 99 14.43 -16.83 8.27
CA LEU A 99 13.85 -15.64 8.89
C LEU A 99 14.92 -14.63 9.31
N ASP A 100 15.97 -15.12 9.98
CA ASP A 100 17.08 -14.27 10.43
C ASP A 100 17.81 -13.65 9.21
N PHE A 101 18.02 -14.42 8.14
CA PHE A 101 18.57 -13.92 6.88
C PHE A 101 17.71 -12.83 6.24
N LEU A 102 16.39 -13.05 6.13
CA LEU A 102 15.47 -12.05 5.56
C LEU A 102 15.44 -10.76 6.38
N VAL A 103 15.47 -10.86 7.71
CA VAL A 103 15.55 -9.68 8.59
C VAL A 103 16.82 -8.89 8.32
N GLU A 104 17.96 -9.56 8.13
CA GLU A 104 19.22 -8.89 7.81
C GLU A 104 19.17 -8.21 6.44
N CYS A 105 18.65 -8.88 5.41
CA CYS A 105 18.46 -8.25 4.09
C CYS A 105 17.59 -7.00 4.16
N VAL A 106 16.47 -7.05 4.90
CA VAL A 106 15.59 -5.89 5.06
C VAL A 106 16.28 -4.77 5.82
N ARG A 107 17.06 -5.07 6.86
CA ARG A 107 17.82 -4.06 7.62
C ARG A 107 18.87 -3.36 6.76
N GLN A 108 19.46 -4.08 5.81
CA GLN A 108 20.48 -3.57 4.91
C GLN A 108 19.92 -2.79 3.72
N GLU A 109 18.63 -2.91 3.41
CA GLU A 109 17.97 -2.17 2.33
C GLU A 109 17.52 -0.78 2.80
N PRO A 110 18.23 0.31 2.42
CA PRO A 110 17.92 1.64 2.91
C PRO A 110 16.58 2.16 2.41
N ARG A 111 16.08 1.63 1.28
CA ARG A 111 14.81 2.06 0.69
C ARG A 111 13.59 1.56 1.46
N LEU A 112 13.75 0.57 2.34
CA LEU A 112 12.68 -0.01 3.16
C LEU A 112 12.66 0.56 4.59
N ARG A 113 13.55 1.50 4.93
CA ARG A 113 13.56 2.23 6.19
C ARG A 113 12.82 3.56 6.07
#